data_AF-A0A397HL65-F1
#
_entry.id   AF-A0A397HL65-F1
#
_cell.length_a   1.000
_cell.length_b   1.000
_cell.length_c   1.000
_cell.angle_alpha   90.00
_cell.angle_beta   90.00
_cell.angle_gamma   90.00
#
_symmetry.space_group_name_H-M   'P 1'
#
loop_
_entity.id
_entity.type
_entity.pdbx_description
1 polymer ?
#
loop_
_entity_poly.entity_id
_entity_poly.type
_entity_poly.pdbx_seq_one_letter_code
_entity_poly.pdbx_strand_id
1 'polypeptide(L)'
;MKTRQKEILCWYCYYKAYEDRVRNIRTMDKIDDKSARTLVYNEIKLLLPDVTDVNLRKITFRAKRVYILLEGIGIDKISQVSYSASAISSLKDIQIQNIISDFSKTTTIVTSCIDIY
;
A
#
# COMPACT_ATOMS: atom_id res chain seq x y z
N MET A 1 18.24 2.39 11.93
CA MET A 1 17.41 1.44 11.12
C MET A 1 15.90 1.52 11.39
N LYS A 2 15.42 1.93 12.59
CA LYS A 2 13.97 2.01 12.90
C LYS A 2 13.18 3.10 12.11
N THR A 3 13.83 4.16 11.63
CA THR A 3 13.15 5.30 10.99
C THR A 3 12.57 4.98 9.61
N ARG A 4 13.26 4.15 8.81
CA ARG A 4 12.79 3.77 7.46
C ARG A 4 11.55 2.87 7.52
N GLN A 5 11.54 1.92 8.45
CA GLN A 5 10.38 1.03 8.66
C GLN A 5 9.15 1.82 9.13
N LYS A 6 9.35 2.79 10.03
CA LYS A 6 8.28 3.72 10.41
C LYS A 6 7.74 4.52 9.23
N GLU A 7 8.63 5.03 8.37
CA GLU A 7 8.22 5.74 7.16
C GLU A 7 7.39 4.85 6.23
N ILE A 8 7.87 3.63 5.95
CA ILE A 8 7.14 2.64 5.13
C ILE A 8 5.76 2.34 5.74
N LEU A 9 5.69 2.18 7.07
CA LEU A 9 4.44 1.94 7.77
C LEU A 9 3.48 3.13 7.64
N CYS A 10 3.97 4.38 7.73
CA CYS A 10 3.14 5.56 7.50
C CYS A 10 2.55 5.58 6.08
N TRP A 11 3.35 5.25 5.06
CA TRP A 11 2.87 5.15 3.67
C TRP A 11 1.82 4.06 3.49
N TYR A 12 2.02 2.89 4.11
CA TYR A 12 1.05 1.81 4.13
C TYR A 12 -0.27 2.23 4.79
N CYS A 13 -0.20 2.78 6.00
CA CYS A 13 -1.37 3.21 6.76
C CYS A 13 -2.17 4.29 6.03
N TYR A 14 -1.50 5.24 5.38
CA TYR A 14 -2.16 6.26 4.57
C TYR A 14 -3.03 5.63 3.46
N TYR A 15 -2.45 4.73 2.66
CA TYR A 15 -3.20 4.15 1.54
C TYR A 15 -4.26 3.16 2.00
N LYS A 16 -4.01 2.43 3.10
CA LYS A 16 -5.01 1.55 3.71
C LYS A 16 -6.23 2.34 4.17
N ALA A 17 -6.02 3.44 4.90
CA ALA A 17 -7.12 4.32 5.33
C ALA A 17 -7.86 4.92 4.12
N TYR A 18 -7.13 5.30 3.07
CA TYR A 18 -7.72 5.76 1.81
C TYR A 18 -8.62 4.70 1.17
N GLU A 19 -8.15 3.46 0.98
CA GLU A 19 -8.95 2.37 0.40
C GLU A 19 -10.14 1.97 1.30
N ASP A 20 -9.96 1.92 2.61
CA ASP A 20 -11.03 1.62 3.56
C ASP A 20 -12.13 2.68 3.53
N ARG A 21 -11.75 3.97 3.42
CA ARG A 21 -12.70 5.08 3.25
C ARG A 21 -13.43 4.98 1.91
N VAL A 22 -12.72 4.69 0.82
CA VAL A 22 -13.35 4.47 -0.50
C VAL A 22 -14.35 3.31 -0.44
N ARG A 23 -13.98 2.19 0.18
CA ARG A 23 -14.86 1.03 0.36
C ARG A 23 -16.10 1.39 1.16
N ASN A 24 -15.94 2.12 2.27
CA ASN A 24 -17.04 2.56 3.12
C ASN A 24 -18.06 3.42 2.34
N ILE A 25 -17.59 4.44 1.61
CA ILE A 25 -18.45 5.29 0.76
C ILE A 25 -19.19 4.45 -0.29
N ARG A 26 -18.48 3.55 -0.97
CA ARG A 26 -19.11 2.66 -1.97
C ARG A 26 -20.21 1.79 -1.36
N THR A 27 -19.99 1.26 -0.15
CA THR A 27 -20.97 0.40 0.52
C THR A 27 -22.16 1.16 1.08
N MET A 28 -21.94 2.37 1.63
CA MET A 28 -23.00 3.16 2.28
C MET A 28 -23.84 3.91 1.26
N ASP A 29 -23.19 4.59 0.31
CA ASP A 29 -23.85 5.51 -0.60
C ASP A 29 -24.16 4.88 -1.96
N LYS A 30 -23.75 3.61 -2.17
CA LYS A 30 -23.91 2.86 -3.44
C LYS A 30 -23.35 3.60 -4.66
N ILE A 31 -22.30 4.39 -4.44
CA ILE A 31 -21.61 5.18 -5.45
C ILE A 31 -20.59 4.32 -6.20
N ASP A 32 -20.35 4.63 -7.48
CA ASP A 32 -19.32 3.96 -8.28
C ASP A 32 -17.89 4.25 -7.76
N ASP A 33 -16.93 3.40 -8.11
CA ASP A 33 -15.56 3.48 -7.58
C ASP A 33 -14.86 4.81 -7.91
N LYS A 34 -15.09 5.37 -9.10
CA LYS A 34 -14.46 6.63 -9.53
C LYS A 34 -14.99 7.80 -8.72
N SER A 35 -16.30 7.86 -8.53
CA SER A 35 -16.95 8.90 -7.73
C SER A 35 -16.55 8.80 -6.26
N ALA A 36 -16.52 7.60 -5.68
CA ALA A 36 -16.08 7.38 -4.30
C ALA A 36 -14.61 7.82 -4.08
N ARG A 37 -13.70 7.45 -5.00
CA ARG A 37 -12.29 7.90 -4.96
C ARG A 37 -12.16 9.41 -5.06
N THR A 38 -13.02 10.08 -5.84
CA THR A 38 -13.05 11.54 -5.97
C THR A 38 -13.49 12.19 -4.67
N LEU A 39 -14.49 11.64 -3.98
CA LEU A 39 -14.94 12.13 -2.68
C LEU A 39 -13.83 12.03 -1.63
N VAL A 40 -13.20 10.87 -1.47
CA VAL A 40 -12.08 10.71 -0.52
C VAL A 40 -10.91 11.62 -0.87
N TYR A 41 -10.62 11.80 -2.16
CA TYR A 41 -9.57 12.73 -2.60
C TYR A 41 -9.88 14.17 -2.18
N ASN A 42 -11.13 14.61 -2.33
CA ASN A 42 -11.58 15.93 -1.89
C ASN A 42 -11.55 16.08 -0.37
N GLU A 43 -11.94 15.04 0.39
CA GLU A 43 -11.81 15.02 1.85
C GLU A 43 -10.36 15.26 2.29
N ILE A 44 -9.40 14.55 1.69
CA ILE A 44 -7.97 14.72 2.02
C ILE A 44 -7.48 16.12 1.64
N LYS A 45 -7.90 16.64 0.49
CA LYS A 45 -7.52 17.98 0.03
C LYS A 45 -8.03 19.08 0.97
N LEU A 46 -9.24 18.93 1.53
CA LEU A 46 -9.78 19.86 2.52
C LEU A 46 -8.97 19.86 3.82
N LEU A 47 -8.42 18.71 4.22
CA LEU A 47 -7.56 18.58 5.41
C LEU A 47 -6.13 19.09 5.17
N LEU A 48 -5.68 19.15 3.91
CA LEU A 48 -4.33 19.55 3.51
C LEU A 48 -4.40 20.63 2.43
N PRO A 49 -4.91 21.84 2.74
CA PRO A 49 -5.19 22.87 1.75
C PRO A 49 -3.94 23.36 1.00
N ASP A 50 -2.76 23.24 1.60
CA ASP A 50 -1.48 23.64 1.01
C ASP A 50 -0.94 22.62 -0.02
N VAL A 51 -1.52 21.42 -0.09
CA VAL A 51 -1.07 20.38 -1.03
C VAL A 51 -1.72 20.60 -2.39
N THR A 52 -0.90 20.78 -3.42
CA THR A 52 -1.37 20.85 -4.81
C THR A 52 -1.93 19.52 -5.30
N ASP A 53 -2.86 19.55 -6.25
CA ASP A 53 -3.46 18.33 -6.82
C ASP A 53 -2.41 17.38 -7.42
N VAL A 54 -1.40 17.94 -8.09
CA VAL A 54 -0.30 17.18 -8.67
C VAL A 54 0.48 16.44 -7.57
N ASN A 55 0.71 17.09 -6.43
CA ASN A 55 1.43 16.49 -5.32
C ASN A 55 0.59 15.45 -4.59
N LEU A 56 -0.69 15.71 -4.33
CA LEU A 56 -1.59 14.74 -3.71
C LEU A 56 -1.72 13.47 -4.58
N ARG A 57 -1.88 13.63 -5.90
CA ARG A 57 -1.87 12.49 -6.83
C ARG A 57 -0.57 11.68 -6.74
N LYS A 58 0.59 12.33 -6.68
CA LYS A 58 1.89 11.66 -6.54
C LYS A 58 2.01 10.94 -5.19
N ILE A 59 1.60 11.57 -4.10
CA ILE A 59 1.60 10.99 -2.74
C ILE A 59 0.74 9.73 -2.74
N THR A 60 -0.51 9.81 -3.20
CA THR A 60 -1.44 8.67 -3.24
C THR A 60 -0.92 7.55 -4.12
N PHE A 61 -0.35 7.86 -5.29
CA PHE A 61 0.24 6.85 -6.17
C PHE A 61 1.45 6.14 -5.55
N ARG A 62 2.33 6.88 -4.87
CA ARG A 62 3.49 6.30 -4.18
C ARG A 62 3.07 5.42 -3.01
N ALA A 63 2.09 5.88 -2.24
CA ALA A 63 1.52 5.12 -1.14
C ALA A 63 0.87 3.81 -1.63
N LYS A 64 0.15 3.86 -2.75
CA LYS A 64 -0.45 2.67 -3.40
C LYS A 64 0.56 1.57 -3.65
N ARG A 65 1.74 1.91 -4.17
CA ARG A 65 2.78 0.93 -4.48
C ARG A 65 3.35 0.27 -3.24
N VAL A 66 3.60 1.06 -2.19
CA VAL A 66 4.03 0.55 -0.88
C VAL A 66 2.96 -0.40 -0.32
N TYR A 67 1.69 0.01 -0.38
CA TYR A 67 0.57 -0.80 0.09
C TYR A 67 0.46 -2.14 -0.64
N ILE A 68 0.42 -2.15 -1.98
CA ILE A 68 0.28 -3.39 -2.76
C ILE A 68 1.41 -4.37 -2.43
N LEU A 69 2.65 -3.88 -2.34
CA LEU A 69 3.78 -4.73 -2.02
C LEU A 69 3.64 -5.37 -0.62
N LEU A 70 3.40 -4.55 0.41
CA LEU A 70 3.32 -5.04 1.79
C LEU A 70 2.10 -5.92 2.05
N GLU A 71 0.95 -5.60 1.44
CA GLU A 71 -0.24 -6.44 1.53
C GLU A 71 0.00 -7.80 0.86
N GLY A 72 0.76 -7.83 -0.24
CA GLY A 72 1.10 -9.06 -0.96
C GLY A 72 2.14 -9.95 -0.26
N ILE A 73 3.16 -9.37 0.39
CA ILE A 73 4.21 -10.14 1.09
C ILE A 73 3.91 -10.39 2.58
N GLY A 74 2.95 -9.65 3.15
CA GLY A 74 2.66 -9.62 4.59
C GLY A 74 3.29 -8.42 5.30
N ILE A 75 2.49 -7.70 6.09
CA ILE A 75 2.95 -6.52 6.85
C ILE A 75 4.03 -6.88 7.89
N ASP A 76 4.02 -8.09 8.43
CA ASP A 76 5.01 -8.60 9.38
C ASP A 76 6.43 -8.61 8.79
N LYS A 77 6.53 -8.69 7.45
CA LYS A 77 7.80 -8.66 6.72
C LYS A 77 8.43 -7.28 6.63
N ILE A 78 7.74 -6.21 7.03
CA ILE A 78 8.29 -4.85 7.04
C ILE A 78 9.60 -4.75 7.85
N SER A 79 9.73 -5.58 8.89
CA SER A 79 10.93 -5.67 9.73
C SER A 79 12.18 -6.11 8.96
N GLN A 80 11.99 -6.83 7.84
CA GLN A 80 13.05 -7.36 6.99
C GLN A 80 13.35 -6.44 5.78
N VAL A 81 12.57 -5.39 5.57
CA VAL A 81 12.75 -4.46 4.46
C VAL A 81 13.92 -3.51 4.75
N SER A 82 14.98 -3.64 3.96
CA SER A 82 16.18 -2.78 4.03
C SER A 82 16.09 -1.51 3.17
N TYR A 83 15.18 -1.53 2.18
CA TYR A 83 14.95 -0.44 1.22
C TYR A 83 14.13 0.71 1.83
N SER A 84 14.23 1.91 1.25
CA SER A 84 13.40 3.05 1.63
C SER A 84 12.00 2.97 1.00
N ALA A 85 11.03 3.70 1.57
CA ALA A 85 9.72 3.86 0.95
C ALA A 85 9.82 4.49 -0.45
N SER A 86 10.78 5.40 -0.65
CA SER A 86 11.05 5.99 -1.97
C SER A 86 11.48 4.95 -3.00
N ALA A 87 12.41 4.05 -2.65
CA ALA A 87 12.87 2.97 -3.52
C ALA A 87 11.72 2.02 -3.88
N ILE A 88 10.91 1.63 -2.89
CA ILE A 88 9.74 0.78 -3.10
C ILE A 88 8.74 1.46 -4.05
N SER A 89 8.42 2.74 -3.81
CA SER A 89 7.47 3.49 -4.64
C SER A 89 7.92 3.66 -6.11
N SER A 90 9.21 3.48 -6.39
CA SER A 90 9.79 3.57 -7.73
C SER A 90 9.60 2.29 -8.56
N LEU A 91 9.33 1.15 -7.91
CA LEU A 91 9.13 -0.14 -8.57
C LEU A 91 7.95 -0.12 -9.54
N LYS A 92 8.14 -0.67 -10.74
CA LYS A 92 7.04 -0.89 -11.69
C LYS A 92 6.11 -1.98 -11.19
N ASP A 93 4.87 -1.94 -11.64
CA ASP A 93 3.83 -2.87 -11.20
C ASP A 93 4.25 -4.34 -11.46
N ILE A 94 4.88 -4.63 -12.59
CA ILE A 94 5.44 -5.96 -12.89
C ILE A 94 6.53 -6.39 -11.89
N GLN A 95 7.38 -5.46 -11.43
CA GLN A 95 8.42 -5.76 -10.45
C GLN A 95 7.80 -6.05 -9.09
N ILE A 96 6.76 -5.31 -8.70
CA ILE A 96 6.00 -5.57 -7.47
C ILE A 96 5.38 -6.97 -7.51
N GLN A 97 4.73 -7.33 -8.62
CA GLN A 97 4.10 -8.65 -8.77
C GLN A 97 5.12 -9.80 -8.74
N ASN A 98 6.28 -9.62 -9.37
CA ASN A 98 7.35 -10.63 -9.32
C ASN A 98 7.84 -10.85 -7.89
N ILE A 99 8.05 -9.77 -7.12
CA ILE A 99 8.46 -9.88 -5.71
C ILE A 99 7.39 -10.61 -4.90
N ILE A 100 6.11 -10.26 -5.05
CA ILE A 100 5.01 -10.93 -4.35
C ILE A 100 4.99 -12.43 -4.69
N SER A 101 5.11 -12.78 -5.97
CA SER A 101 5.15 -14.17 -6.44
C SER A 101 6.27 -14.98 -5.79
N ASP A 102 7.46 -14.38 -5.66
CA ASP A 102 8.61 -15.05 -5.06
C ASP A 102 8.41 -15.32 -3.57
N PHE A 103 7.85 -14.36 -2.82
CA PHE A 103 7.52 -14.56 -1.39
C PHE A 103 6.41 -15.60 -1.17
N SER A 104 5.43 -15.66 -2.07
CA SER A 104 4.39 -16.69 -2.02
C SER A 104 4.95 -18.09 -2.25
N LYS A 105 5.88 -18.26 -3.20
CA LYS A 105 6.57 -19.55 -3.43
C LYS A 105 7.37 -19.98 -2.20
N THR A 106 8.09 -19.06 -1.57
CA THR A 106 8.86 -19.35 -0.36
C THR A 106 7.96 -19.81 0.77
N THR A 107 6.78 -19.20 0.92
CA THR A 107 5.79 -19.60 1.92
C THR A 107 5.32 -21.04 1.65
N THR A 108 4.98 -21.39 0.41
CA THR A 108 4.57 -22.76 0.04
C THR A 108 5.66 -23.80 0.32
N ILE A 109 6.92 -23.49 0.00
CA ILE A 109 8.04 -24.41 0.27
C ILE A 109 8.21 -24.61 1.77
N VAL A 110 8.24 -23.53 2.55
CA VAL A 110 8.40 -23.62 4.01
C VAL A 110 7.26 -24.41 4.65
N THR A 111 6.00 -24.17 4.25
CA THR A 111 4.86 -24.96 4.76
C THR A 111 5.00 -26.43 4.39
N SER A 112 5.35 -26.76 3.14
CA SER A 112 5.54 -28.16 2.71
C SER A 112 6.65 -28.90 3.45
N CYS A 113 7.66 -28.18 3.98
CA CYS A 113 8.74 -28.78 4.77
C CYS A 113 8.41 -28.95 6.25
N ILE A 114 7.41 -28.22 6.79
CA ILE A 114 7.00 -28.30 8.19
C ILE A 114 6.00 -29.44 8.41
N ASP A 115 5.23 -29.83 7.37
CA ASP A 115 4.23 -30.90 7.44
C ASP A 115 4.80 -32.35 7.36
N ILE A 116 6.12 -32.54 7.51
CA ILE A 116 6.79 -33.86 7.41
C ILE A 116 7.26 -34.43 8.77
N TYR A 117 6.86 -33.84 9.91
CA TYR A 117 7.19 -34.38 11.24
C TYR A 117 5.97 -34.56 12.13
#